data_AF-A0A820NTY5-F1
#
_entry.id   AF-A0A820NTY5-F1
#
_cell.length_a   1.000
_cell.length_b   1.000
_cell.length_c   1.000
_cell.angle_alpha   90.00
_cell.angle_beta   90.00
_cell.angle_gamma   90.00
#
_symmetry.space_group_name_H-M   'P 1'
#
loop_
_entity.id
_entity.type
_entity.pdbx_description
1 polymer ?
#
loop_
_entity_poly.entity_id
_entity_poly.type
_entity_poly.pdbx_seq_one_letter_code
_entity_poly.pdbx_strand_id
1 'polypeptide(L)'
;QPYTNQLIIQGINLTTIGHTKNDIIVYIGCDLCTIIHLQNDKLICQPPFYRPEKYLKTKLCYNSEHPTITVSIDNIHTHVGFMIYPKNLILL
;
A
#
# COMPACT_ATOMS: atom_id res chain seq x y z
N GLN A 1 12.45 -16.01 12.20
CA GLN A 1 12.01 -14.60 12.12
C GLN A 1 10.79 -14.56 11.21
N PRO A 2 9.64 -13.99 11.61
CA PRO A 2 8.54 -13.84 10.68
C PRO A 2 8.95 -12.79 9.64
N TYR A 3 8.99 -13.19 8.37
CA TYR A 3 9.24 -12.29 7.25
C TYR A 3 8.13 -11.23 7.22
N THR A 4 8.41 -10.03 7.72
CA THR A 4 7.48 -8.91 7.60
C THR A 4 7.56 -8.38 6.18
N ASN A 5 6.62 -8.79 5.34
CA ASN A 5 6.38 -8.18 4.03
C ASN A 5 6.00 -6.72 4.27
N GLN A 6 6.96 -5.80 4.33
CA GLN A 6 6.71 -4.37 4.47
C GLN A 6 6.79 -3.72 3.09
N LEU A 7 5.85 -2.81 2.82
CA LEU A 7 5.89 -1.97 1.64
C LEU A 7 6.55 -0.64 2.00
N ILE A 8 7.63 -0.29 1.31
CA ILE A 8 8.33 0.98 1.47
C ILE A 8 7.98 1.85 0.27
N ILE A 9 7.37 3.01 0.52
CA ILE A 9 7.03 4.02 -0.48
C ILE A 9 7.95 5.21 -0.26
N GLN A 10 8.76 5.53 -1.27
CA GLN A 10 9.66 6.68 -1.25
C GLN A 10 8.94 7.91 -1.82
N GLY A 11 9.19 9.08 -1.24
CA GLY A 11 8.57 10.33 -1.64
C GLY A 11 9.34 11.55 -1.16
N ILE A 12 8.76 12.72 -1.34
CA ILE A 12 9.29 13.99 -0.83
C ILE A 12 8.16 14.73 -0.12
N ASN A 13 8.49 15.37 1.00
CA ASN A 13 7.55 16.17 1.80
C ASN A 13 6.29 15.41 2.24
N LEU A 14 6.45 14.13 2.61
CA LEU A 14 5.36 13.29 3.12
C LEU A 14 4.88 13.74 4.51
N THR A 15 5.69 14.50 5.24
CA THR A 15 5.34 15.10 6.52
C THR A 15 5.64 16.59 6.47
N THR A 16 4.63 17.45 6.39
CA THR A 16 4.80 18.89 6.61
C THR A 16 4.32 19.26 8.01
N ILE A 17 4.51 20.53 8.42
CA ILE A 17 3.98 21.07 9.67
C ILE A 17 2.43 21.09 9.54
N GLY A 18 1.79 19.98 9.91
CA GLY A 18 0.33 19.81 9.83
C GLY A 18 -0.11 18.41 9.44
N HIS A 19 0.66 17.68 8.61
CA HIS A 19 0.30 16.31 8.24
C HIS A 19 0.86 15.30 9.22
N THR A 20 -0.05 14.54 9.81
CA THR A 20 0.21 13.40 10.66
C THR A 20 -0.09 12.11 9.91
N LYS A 21 0.25 10.98 10.54
CA LYS A 21 -0.04 9.64 10.02
C LYS A 21 -1.53 9.43 9.67
N ASN A 22 -2.44 10.16 10.32
CA ASN A 22 -3.88 10.02 10.11
C ASN A 22 -4.37 10.68 8.81
N ASP A 23 -3.57 11.60 8.26
CA ASP A 23 -3.91 12.35 7.05
C ASP A 23 -3.48 11.60 5.79
N ILE A 24 -2.77 10.47 5.97
CA ILE A 24 -2.27 9.62 4.89
C ILE A 24 -2.98 8.28 4.94
N ILE A 25 -3.58 7.90 3.82
CA ILE A 25 -4.20 6.59 3.65
C ILE A 25 -3.57 5.91 2.44
N VAL A 26 -3.05 4.70 2.65
CA VAL A 26 -2.48 3.90 1.57
C VAL A 26 -3.41 2.76 1.23
N TYR A 27 -3.79 2.69 -0.04
CA TYR A 27 -4.64 1.66 -0.61
C TYR A 27 -3.82 0.72 -1.48
N ILE A 28 -4.10 -0.58 -1.34
CA ILE A 28 -3.65 -1.63 -2.26
C ILE A 28 -4.92 -2.14 -2.93
N GLY A 29 -5.21 -1.56 -4.09
CA GLY A 29 -6.52 -1.54 -4.72
C GLY A 29 -7.56 -0.88 -3.83
N CYS A 30 -8.36 -1.70 -3.14
CA CYS A 30 -9.43 -1.30 -2.23
C CYS A 30 -9.25 -1.85 -0.81
N ASP A 31 -8.07 -2.39 -0.49
CA ASP A 31 -7.67 -2.68 0.89
C ASP A 31 -6.73 -1.64 1.45
N LEU A 32 -6.79 -1.44 2.76
CA LEU A 32 -5.92 -0.52 3.47
C LEU A 32 -4.58 -1.18 3.78
N CYS A 33 -3.50 -0.46 3.51
CA CYS A 33 -2.16 -0.77 3.98
C CYS A 33 -1.95 -0.04 5.31
N THR A 34 -1.79 -0.78 6.41
CA THR A 34 -1.62 -0.16 7.72
C THR A 34 -0.25 0.51 7.80
N ILE A 35 -0.20 1.84 7.89
CA ILE A 35 1.05 2.57 8.02
C ILE A 35 1.72 2.14 9.33
N ILE A 36 2.97 1.69 9.26
CA ILE A 36 3.80 1.35 10.42
C ILE A 36 4.65 2.55 10.80
N HIS A 37 5.29 3.17 9.80
CA HIS A 37 6.25 4.24 9.99
C HIS A 37 6.07 5.32 8.92
N LEU A 38 6.26 6.57 9.32
CA LEU A 38 6.17 7.73 8.44
C LEU A 38 7.34 8.68 8.75
N GLN A 39 8.05 9.08 7.70
CA GLN A 39 9.09 10.09 7.71
C GLN A 39 8.85 11.04 6.52
N ASN A 40 9.62 12.12 6.49
CA ASN A 40 9.47 13.15 5.45
C ASN A 40 9.71 12.62 4.02
N ASP A 41 10.57 11.63 3.88
CA ASP A 41 11.03 11.06 2.61
C ASP A 41 10.52 9.62 2.37
N LYS A 42 9.97 8.96 3.39
CA LYS A 42 9.48 7.59 3.26
C LYS A 42 8.27 7.27 4.11
N LEU A 43 7.43 6.39 3.58
CA LEU A 43 6.32 5.76 4.27
C LEU A 43 6.51 4.24 4.23
N ILE A 44 6.34 3.58 5.38
CA ILE A 44 6.37 2.13 5.50
C ILE A 44 5.01 1.66 5.95
N CYS A 45 4.41 0.72 5.23
CA CYS A 45 3.11 0.15 5.59
C CYS A 45 3.10 -1.38 5.46
N GLN A 46 2.18 -2.01 6.19
CA GLN A 46 1.95 -3.45 6.14
C GLN A 46 0.85 -3.75 5.12
N PRO A 47 1.19 -4.30 3.93
CA PRO A 47 0.19 -4.77 2.98
C PRO A 47 -0.53 -6.03 3.51
N PRO A 48 -1.70 -6.35 2.94
CA PRO A 48 -2.33 -7.66 3.12
C PRO A 48 -1.33 -8.80 2.82
N PHE A 49 -1.33 -9.84 3.65
CA PHE A 49 -0.37 -10.95 3.54
C PHE A 49 -0.57 -11.80 2.28
N TYR A 50 -1.83 -12.06 1.95
CA TYR A 50 -2.24 -12.80 0.78
C TYR A 50 -2.91 -11.83 -0.19
N ARG A 51 -3.10 -12.26 -1.44
CA ARG A 51 -3.99 -11.58 -2.37
C ARG A 51 -5.44 -11.89 -1.97
N PRO A 52 -6.24 -10.95 -1.43
CA PRO A 52 -7.65 -11.21 -1.17
C PRO A 52 -8.37 -11.83 -2.38
N GLU A 53 -9.14 -12.91 -2.14
CA GLU A 53 -9.92 -13.57 -3.20
C GLU A 53 -10.93 -12.64 -3.86
N LYS A 54 -11.39 -11.60 -3.16
CA LYS A 54 -12.23 -10.54 -3.74
C LYS A 54 -11.59 -9.87 -4.95
N TYR A 55 -10.25 -9.82 -5.04
CA TYR A 55 -9.52 -9.30 -6.20
C TYR A 55 -9.62 -10.17 -7.45
N LEU A 56 -10.08 -11.42 -7.32
CA LEU A 56 -10.28 -12.33 -8.45
C LEU A 56 -11.67 -12.15 -9.09
N LYS A 57 -12.62 -11.51 -8.39
CA LYS A 57 -14.04 -11.51 -8.76
C LYS A 57 -14.67 -10.13 -8.98
N THR A 58 -14.04 -9.03 -8.53
CA THR A 58 -14.62 -7.68 -8.66
C THR A 58 -13.85 -6.80 -9.66
N LYS A 59 -14.51 -6.39 -10.75
CA LYS A 59 -13.96 -5.47 -11.78
C LYS A 59 -13.78 -4.02 -11.31
N LEU A 60 -14.43 -3.60 -10.22
CA LEU A 60 -14.54 -2.17 -9.87
C LEU A 60 -13.26 -1.54 -9.32
N CYS A 61 -12.36 -2.32 -8.75
CA CYS A 61 -11.12 -1.85 -8.12
C CYS A 61 -9.84 -2.42 -8.76
N TYR A 62 -9.98 -3.31 -9.76
CA TYR A 62 -8.89 -4.20 -10.21
C TYR A 62 -8.99 -4.53 -11.70
N ASN A 63 -8.87 -3.51 -12.56
CA ASN A 63 -8.78 -3.72 -14.01
C ASN A 63 -7.42 -4.29 -14.46
N SER A 64 -6.47 -4.52 -13.54
CA SER A 64 -5.14 -5.06 -13.81
C SER A 64 -4.87 -6.34 -13.04
N GLU A 65 -4.01 -7.20 -13.60
CA GLU A 65 -3.55 -8.45 -12.97
C GLU A 65 -3.00 -8.23 -11.56
N HIS A 66 -2.43 -7.05 -11.30
CA HIS A 66 -1.84 -6.64 -10.03
C HIS A 66 -2.65 -5.49 -9.41
N PRO A 67 -2.94 -5.51 -8.10
CA PRO A 67 -3.60 -4.39 -7.42
C PRO A 67 -2.74 -3.13 -7.47
N THR A 68 -3.37 -2.00 -7.80
CA THR A 68 -2.76 -0.66 -7.80
C THR A 68 -2.40 -0.23 -6.38
N ILE A 69 -1.32 0.52 -6.22
CA ILE A 69 -0.97 1.16 -4.96
C ILE A 69 -1.33 2.63 -5.12
N THR A 70 -2.23 3.10 -4.27
CA THR A 70 -2.69 4.49 -4.26
C THR A 70 -2.43 5.10 -2.90
N VAL A 71 -1.73 6.22 -2.86
CA VAL A 71 -1.53 7.00 -1.64
C VAL A 71 -2.49 8.18 -1.68
N SER A 72 -3.25 8.36 -0.62
CA SER A 72 -4.16 9.48 -0.42
C SER A 72 -3.61 10.37 0.68
N ILE A 73 -3.42 11.66 0.39
CA ILE A 73 -3.01 12.69 1.36
C ILE A 73 -3.98 13.85 1.19
N ASP A 74 -4.70 14.24 2.24
CA ASP A 74 -5.71 15.30 2.21
C ASP A 74 -6.75 15.16 1.07
N ASN A 75 -7.24 13.94 0.82
CA ASN A 75 -8.12 13.58 -0.29
C ASN A 75 -7.52 13.72 -1.70
N ILE A 76 -6.22 14.02 -1.83
CA ILE A 76 -5.50 13.93 -3.10
C ILE A 76 -5.01 12.50 -3.27
N HIS A 77 -5.44 11.84 -4.35
CA HIS A 77 -5.11 10.45 -4.63
C HIS A 77 -4.02 10.36 -5.71
N THR A 78 -2.89 9.74 -5.37
CA THR A 78 -1.77 9.54 -6.28
C THR A 78 -1.52 8.04 -6.47
N HIS A 79 -1.50 7.62 -7.73
CA HIS A 79 -1.06 6.27 -8.09
C HIS A 79 0.48 6.19 -8.03
N VAL A 80 1.01 5.24 -7.26
CA VAL A 80 2.46 5.10 -7.03
C VAL A 80 3.04 3.78 -7.54
N GLY A 81 2.21 2.85 -8.02
CA GLY A 81 2.68 1.58 -8.61
C GLY A 81 1.68 0.44 -8.47
N PHE A 82 2.18 -0.79 -8.60
CA PHE A 82 1.39 -2.01 -8.48
C PHE A 82 2.05 -2.99 -7.51
N MET A 83 1.26 -3.76 -6.77
CA MET A 83 1.77 -4.79 -5.88
C MET A 83 1.70 -6.17 -6.55
N ILE A 84 2.84 -6.86 -6.60
CA ILE A 84 2.94 -8.22 -7.12
C ILE A 84 2.92 -9.20 -5.96
N TYR A 85 1.97 -10.12 -5.98
CA TYR A 85 1.92 -11.25 -5.05
C TYR A 85 2.57 -12.46 -5.70
N PRO A 86 3.62 -13.06 -5.12
CA PRO A 86 4.19 -14.29 -5.66
C PRO A 86 3.16 -15.42 -5.60
N LYS A 87 2.98 -16.15 -6.70
CA LYS A 87 2.04 -17.28 -6.78
C LYS A 87 2.45 -18.44 -5.85
N ASN A 88 3.74 -18.58 -5.60
CA ASN A 88 4.30 -19.57 -4.69
C ASN A 88 5.02 -18.83 -3.56
N LEU A 89 4.47 -18.90 -2.34
CA LEU A 89 5.20 -18.52 -1.14
C LEU A 89 6.29 -19.57 -0.90
N ILE A 90 7.55 -19.21 -1.14
CA ILE A 90 8.67 -20.00 -0.63
C ILE A 90 8.74 -19.71 0.86
N LEU A 91 8.14 -20.59 1.66
CA LEU A 91 8.41 -20.65 3.09
C LEU A 91 9.79 -21.30 3.24
N LEU A 92 10.80 -20.45 3.45
CA LEU A 92 12.16 -20.88 3.84
C LEU A 92 12.19 -21.24 5.33
#